data_AF-A0A1I6L9J3-F1
#
_entry.id   AF-A0A1I6L9J3-F1
#
_cell.length_a   1.000
_cell.length_b   1.000
_cell.length_c   1.000
_cell.angle_alpha   90.00
_cell.angle_beta   90.00
_cell.angle_gamma   90.00
#
_symmetry.space_group_name_H-M   'P 1'
#
loop_
_entity.id
_entity.type
_entity.pdbx_description
1 polymer ?
#
loop_
_entity_poly.entity_id
_entity_poly.type
_entity_poly.pdbx_seq_one_letter_code
_entity_poly.pdbx_strand_id
1 'polypeptide(L)'
;MLFETLHKPASRHEVVFIIGKSEEHGLKRTEVRPYTCKCGCDLTPERLDEGDRMKTSWPNCKSWRDGGNKRCPECNSKFHMPPREQMGRTFGYETRPKDDNTDTITKARKRRAREKYGDSCILCDSDDEIGYVRIVPPKFWGIADAPNLVPFCSTHKPRHHVFLDISYPGKWMRFPDLVDWKAYTSSLKEQLLEAGHEGTAFVDHLDELLEVGQVPPRDPYWLAKNVEDTLDASQ
;
A
#
# COMPACT_ATOMS: atom_id res chain seq x y z
N MET A 1 -3.71 11.30 3.28
CA MET A 1 -2.79 12.44 3.04
C MET A 1 -1.66 12.06 2.10
N LEU A 2 -1.33 12.92 1.12
CA LEU A 2 -0.14 12.78 0.26
C LEU A 2 1.02 13.54 0.89
N PHE A 3 2.15 12.88 1.11
CA PHE A 3 3.37 13.50 1.65
C PHE A 3 4.32 13.93 0.54
N GLU A 4 4.54 13.09 -0.46
CA GLU A 4 5.50 13.40 -1.52
C GLU A 4 5.13 12.76 -2.85
N THR A 5 5.54 13.42 -3.93
CA THR A 5 5.49 12.90 -5.29
C THR A 5 6.90 12.88 -5.86
N LEU A 6 7.46 11.70 -6.07
CA LEU A 6 8.80 11.51 -6.60
C LEU A 6 8.74 11.13 -8.08
N HIS A 7 9.62 11.73 -8.88
CA HIS A 7 9.82 11.36 -10.28
C HIS A 7 11.09 10.52 -10.41
N LYS A 8 11.00 9.32 -10.98
CA LYS A 8 12.19 8.47 -11.16
C LYS A 8 12.94 8.90 -12.44
N PRO A 9 14.20 9.38 -12.36
CA PRO A 9 14.91 9.87 -13.54
C PRO A 9 15.22 8.78 -14.57
N ALA A 10 15.46 7.55 -14.11
CA ALA A 10 15.85 6.41 -14.94
C ALA A 10 14.71 5.84 -15.80
N SER A 11 13.46 6.12 -15.45
CA SER A 11 12.27 5.74 -16.23
C SER A 11 11.40 6.99 -16.35
N ARG A 12 11.43 7.67 -17.51
CA ARG A 12 10.78 8.98 -17.76
C ARG A 12 9.28 9.09 -17.38
N HIS A 13 8.63 8.01 -16.94
CA HIS A 13 7.20 7.92 -16.70
C HIS A 13 6.80 7.18 -15.41
N GLU A 14 7.73 6.87 -14.49
CA GLU A 14 7.36 6.33 -13.19
C GLU A 14 7.31 7.44 -12.13
N VAL A 15 6.11 7.65 -11.59
CA VAL A 15 5.86 8.50 -10.45
C VAL A 15 5.63 7.63 -9.22
N VAL A 16 6.18 8.02 -8.09
CA VAL A 16 5.92 7.39 -6.78
C VAL A 16 5.22 8.38 -5.89
N PHE A 17 4.03 8.02 -5.40
CA PHE A 17 3.31 8.78 -4.39
C PHE A 17 3.58 8.19 -3.02
N ILE A 18 4.07 8.99 -2.09
CA ILE A 18 4.17 8.59 -0.69
C ILE A 18 2.95 9.15 0.04
N ILE A 19 2.16 8.26 0.64
CA ILE A 19 0.91 8.60 1.32
C ILE A 19 0.94 8.12 2.77
N GLY A 20 0.10 8.74 3.61
CA GLY A 20 -0.38 8.17 4.87
C GLY A 20 -1.88 8.36 5.00
N LYS A 21 -2.49 7.80 6.06
CA LYS A 21 -3.96 7.75 6.21
C LYS A 21 -4.63 7.23 4.93
N SER A 22 -4.20 6.04 4.51
CA SER A 22 -4.55 5.41 3.22
C SER A 22 -6.06 5.36 2.92
N GLU A 23 -6.88 5.29 3.95
CA GLU A 23 -8.34 5.25 3.94
C GLU A 23 -8.96 6.51 3.33
N GLU A 24 -8.34 7.67 3.52
CA GLU A 24 -8.76 8.93 2.91
C GLU A 24 -8.68 8.87 1.38
N HIS A 25 -7.80 8.01 0.86
CA HIS A 25 -7.64 7.79 -0.57
C HIS A 25 -8.56 6.66 -1.10
N GLY A 26 -9.38 6.07 -0.23
CA GLY A 26 -10.29 4.98 -0.56
C GLY A 26 -9.72 3.58 -0.34
N LEU A 27 -8.49 3.44 0.17
CA LEU A 27 -7.99 2.11 0.49
C LEU A 27 -8.82 1.49 1.61
N LYS A 28 -9.13 0.22 1.42
CA LYS A 28 -9.68 -0.62 2.48
C LYS A 28 -8.59 -1.60 2.89
N ARG A 29 -8.23 -1.58 4.17
CA ARG A 29 -7.31 -2.57 4.72
C ARG A 29 -7.98 -3.92 4.74
N THR A 30 -7.24 -4.97 4.41
CA THR A 30 -7.74 -6.33 4.58
C THR A 30 -7.56 -6.75 6.03
N GLU A 31 -8.64 -7.14 6.70
CA GLU A 31 -8.53 -7.95 7.92
C GLU A 31 -8.01 -9.33 7.51
N VAL A 32 -6.78 -9.66 7.89
CA VAL A 32 -6.21 -10.96 7.54
C VAL A 32 -6.68 -11.98 8.54
N ARG A 33 -7.75 -12.69 8.18
CA ARG A 33 -8.28 -13.79 8.99
C ARG A 33 -7.45 -15.06 8.75
N PRO A 34 -7.09 -15.81 9.81
CA PRO A 34 -6.47 -17.12 9.66
C PRO A 34 -7.33 -18.04 8.80
N TYR A 35 -6.70 -18.87 7.97
CA TYR A 35 -7.42 -19.87 7.20
C TYR A 35 -7.44 -21.20 7.96
N THR A 36 -8.62 -21.69 8.35
CA THR A 36 -8.70 -23.02 8.96
C THR A 36 -8.57 -24.09 7.87
N CYS A 37 -7.47 -24.84 7.92
CA CYS A 37 -7.26 -25.98 7.05
C CYS A 37 -8.32 -27.08 7.32
N LYS A 38 -8.57 -27.94 6.33
CA LYS A 38 -9.42 -29.13 6.52
C LYS A 38 -8.93 -30.07 7.63
N CYS A 39 -7.65 -30.02 7.99
CA CYS A 39 -7.09 -30.77 9.11
C CYS A 39 -7.32 -30.09 10.48
N GLY A 40 -8.07 -28.99 10.53
CA GLY A 40 -8.37 -28.24 11.76
C GLY A 40 -7.30 -27.24 12.18
N CYS A 41 -6.18 -27.14 11.44
CA CYS A 41 -5.12 -26.18 11.77
C CYS A 41 -5.44 -24.79 11.24
N ASP A 42 -5.35 -23.79 12.11
CA ASP A 42 -5.37 -22.40 11.68
C ASP A 42 -4.05 -22.02 11.02
N LEU A 43 -4.16 -21.60 9.77
CA LEU A 43 -3.06 -21.20 8.93
C LEU A 43 -3.00 -19.68 8.94
N THR A 44 -2.21 -19.19 9.89
CA THR A 44 -1.74 -17.81 9.82
C THR A 44 -0.92 -17.62 8.55
N PRO A 45 -0.71 -16.38 8.12
CA PRO A 45 0.05 -16.13 6.92
C PRO A 45 1.48 -16.66 6.91
N GLU A 46 2.17 -16.62 8.03
CA GLU A 46 3.51 -17.14 8.22
C GLU A 46 3.54 -18.66 7.98
N ARG A 47 2.51 -19.36 8.49
CA ARG A 47 2.35 -20.81 8.24
C ARG A 47 2.05 -21.11 6.78
N LEU A 48 1.36 -20.21 6.08
CA LEU A 48 1.12 -20.35 4.64
C LEU A 48 2.36 -20.11 3.80
N ASP A 49 3.24 -19.20 4.21
CA ASP A 49 4.50 -18.97 3.53
C ASP A 49 5.51 -20.10 3.82
N GLU A 50 5.46 -20.71 5.01
CA GLU A 50 6.20 -21.94 5.31
C GLU A 50 5.74 -23.11 4.43
N GLY A 51 4.43 -23.31 4.27
CA GLY A 51 3.88 -24.29 3.35
C GLY A 51 4.29 -24.03 1.89
N ASP A 52 4.48 -22.77 1.50
CA ASP A 52 4.98 -22.42 0.16
C ASP A 52 6.47 -22.75 -0.02
N ARG A 53 7.30 -22.62 1.02
CA ARG A 53 8.71 -23.04 0.99
C ARG A 53 8.88 -24.55 0.80
N MET A 54 7.88 -25.34 1.23
CA MET A 54 7.87 -26.79 1.02
C MET A 54 7.52 -27.20 -0.42
N LYS A 55 7.14 -26.26 -1.30
CA LYS A 55 6.89 -26.56 -2.71
C LYS A 55 8.20 -26.83 -3.43
N THR A 56 8.24 -27.91 -4.21
CA THR A 56 9.35 -28.26 -5.12
C THR A 56 9.69 -27.13 -6.11
N SER A 57 8.74 -26.22 -6.35
CA SER A 57 8.89 -25.10 -7.26
C SER A 57 9.61 -23.88 -6.65
N TRP A 58 9.92 -23.88 -5.35
CA TRP A 58 10.63 -22.80 -4.67
C TRP A 58 12.16 -22.97 -4.79
N PRO A 59 12.99 -21.90 -4.97
CA PRO A 59 12.64 -20.48 -5.12
C PRO A 59 12.46 -20.03 -6.58
N ASN A 60 12.74 -20.90 -7.56
CA ASN A 60 12.92 -20.51 -8.96
C ASN A 60 11.63 -20.47 -9.81
N CYS A 61 10.47 -20.87 -9.28
CA CYS A 61 9.21 -20.73 -9.99
C CYS A 61 8.39 -19.56 -9.45
N LYS A 62 8.07 -18.64 -10.36
CA LYS A 62 6.89 -17.76 -10.28
C LYS A 62 5.73 -18.55 -9.64
N SER A 63 5.14 -18.01 -8.57
CA SER A 63 4.07 -18.63 -7.76
C SER A 63 2.82 -19.07 -8.53
N TRP A 64 2.69 -18.63 -9.79
CA TRP A 64 1.59 -18.97 -10.71
C TRP A 64 1.61 -20.39 -11.30
N ARG A 65 2.74 -21.15 -11.27
CA ARG A 65 2.83 -22.47 -11.95
C ARG A 65 2.00 -23.54 -11.25
N ASP A 66 1.81 -23.42 -9.94
CA ASP A 66 0.88 -24.23 -9.15
C ASP A 66 -0.51 -23.58 -9.02
N GLY A 67 -0.85 -22.65 -9.92
CA GLY A 67 -2.13 -21.94 -9.93
C GLY A 67 -2.37 -21.02 -8.72
N GLY A 68 -1.30 -20.67 -7.99
CA GLY A 68 -1.39 -19.91 -6.74
C GLY A 68 -2.01 -20.67 -5.56
N ASN A 69 -2.10 -22.00 -5.65
CA ASN A 69 -2.56 -22.85 -4.54
C ASN A 69 -1.59 -22.75 -3.37
N LYS A 70 -2.10 -22.53 -2.15
CA LYS A 70 -1.30 -22.57 -0.91
C LYS A 70 -1.32 -23.99 -0.33
N ARG A 71 -0.33 -24.32 0.51
CA ARG A 71 -0.23 -25.63 1.18
C ARG A 71 -0.24 -25.45 2.69
N CYS A 72 -0.91 -26.37 3.38
CA CYS A 72 -0.80 -26.49 4.83
C CYS A 72 0.54 -27.18 5.18
N PRO A 73 1.39 -26.62 6.05
CA PRO A 73 2.65 -27.26 6.44
C PRO A 73 2.43 -28.56 7.23
N GLU A 74 1.30 -28.70 7.93
CA GLU A 74 1.02 -29.89 8.77
C GLU A 74 0.57 -31.10 7.95
N CYS A 75 -0.43 -30.93 7.10
CA CYS A 75 -1.05 -32.05 6.37
C CYS A 75 -0.73 -32.04 4.87
N ASN A 76 0.05 -31.06 4.40
CA ASN A 76 0.41 -30.86 2.99
C ASN A 76 -0.79 -30.69 2.03
N SER A 77 -2.00 -30.49 2.58
CA SER A 77 -3.21 -30.30 1.79
C SER A 77 -3.11 -29.04 0.96
N LYS A 78 -3.38 -29.16 -0.34
CA LYS A 78 -3.52 -28.02 -1.25
C LYS A 78 -4.88 -27.38 -1.03
N PHE A 79 -4.92 -26.06 -1.04
CA PHE A 79 -6.17 -25.33 -1.12
C PHE A 79 -6.03 -24.14 -2.06
N HIS A 80 -7.15 -23.83 -2.72
CA HIS A 80 -7.21 -22.75 -3.68
C HIS A 80 -7.42 -21.44 -2.95
N MET A 81 -6.48 -20.51 -3.14
CA MET A 81 -6.66 -19.13 -2.72
C MET A 81 -7.08 -18.32 -3.95
N PRO A 82 -8.22 -17.63 -3.95
CA PRO A 82 -8.61 -16.77 -5.05
C PRO A 82 -7.49 -15.75 -5.38
N PRO A 83 -7.24 -15.43 -6.66
CA PRO A 83 -6.18 -14.48 -7.04
C PRO A 83 -6.29 -13.10 -6.35
N ARG A 84 -7.51 -12.67 -6.02
CA ARG A 84 -7.77 -11.44 -5.27
C ARG A 84 -7.24 -11.50 -3.85
N GLU A 85 -7.44 -12.63 -3.19
CA GLU A 85 -6.94 -12.85 -1.84
C GLU A 85 -5.41 -12.97 -1.85
N GLN A 86 -4.83 -13.62 -2.86
CA GLN A 86 -3.37 -13.65 -3.04
C GLN A 86 -2.78 -12.24 -3.21
N MET A 87 -3.41 -11.37 -4.01
CA MET A 87 -2.98 -9.98 -4.18
C MET A 87 -3.25 -9.13 -2.94
N GLY A 88 -4.43 -9.23 -2.34
CA GLY A 88 -4.80 -8.42 -1.18
C GLY A 88 -3.90 -8.72 0.01
N ARG A 89 -3.60 -10.00 0.25
CA ARG A 89 -2.63 -10.43 1.27
C ARG A 89 -1.21 -9.95 1.00
N THR A 90 -0.83 -9.92 -0.28
CA THR A 90 0.49 -9.43 -0.71
C THR A 90 0.68 -7.94 -0.42
N PHE A 91 -0.39 -7.14 -0.55
CA PHE A 91 -0.30 -5.68 -0.44
C PHE A 91 -0.87 -5.12 0.87
N GLY A 92 -1.60 -5.92 1.66
CA GLY A 92 -2.30 -5.48 2.87
C GLY A 92 -3.65 -4.79 2.63
N TYR A 93 -4.15 -4.80 1.39
CA TYR A 93 -5.34 -4.02 0.99
C TYR A 93 -6.34 -4.84 0.19
N GLU A 94 -7.63 -4.55 0.37
CA GLU A 94 -8.67 -5.15 -0.44
C GLU A 94 -8.54 -4.74 -1.90
N THR A 95 -8.83 -5.68 -2.80
CA THR A 95 -8.89 -5.40 -4.24
C THR A 95 -10.33 -5.33 -4.73
N ARG A 96 -10.63 -4.33 -5.55
CA ARG A 96 -11.94 -4.17 -6.18
C ARG A 96 -12.20 -5.25 -7.25
N PRO A 97 -13.44 -5.75 -7.42
CA PRO A 97 -13.79 -6.62 -8.54
C PRO A 97 -13.48 -5.99 -9.90
N LYS A 98 -13.01 -6.79 -10.87
CA LYS A 98 -12.59 -6.32 -12.20
C LYS A 98 -13.72 -5.64 -13.00
N ASP A 99 -14.95 -6.08 -12.76
CA ASP A 99 -16.13 -5.62 -13.52
C ASP A 99 -16.82 -4.43 -12.84
N ASP A 100 -16.36 -4.03 -11.66
CA ASP A 100 -16.89 -2.87 -10.95
C ASP A 100 -16.06 -1.61 -11.28
N ASN A 101 -16.38 -1.00 -12.42
CA ASN A 101 -15.73 0.22 -12.92
C ASN A 101 -16.59 1.48 -12.77
N THR A 102 -17.47 1.50 -11.78
CA THR A 102 -18.49 2.56 -11.62
C THR A 102 -17.94 3.90 -11.17
N ASP A 103 -16.74 3.93 -10.59
CA ASP A 103 -16.16 5.16 -10.07
C ASP A 103 -15.29 5.84 -11.14
N THR A 104 -15.72 6.99 -11.66
CA THR A 104 -15.06 7.71 -12.76
C THR A 104 -14.71 9.16 -12.38
N ILE A 105 -13.65 9.71 -12.97
CA ILE A 105 -13.22 11.10 -12.69
C ILE A 105 -14.12 12.05 -13.49
N THR A 106 -15.02 12.75 -12.79
CA THR A 106 -15.94 13.72 -13.40
C THR A 106 -15.39 15.15 -13.33
N LYS A 107 -15.96 16.07 -14.11
CA LYS A 107 -15.60 17.51 -14.07
C LYS A 107 -15.74 18.10 -12.67
N ALA A 108 -16.81 17.74 -11.94
CA ALA A 108 -17.03 18.22 -10.57
C ALA A 108 -15.95 17.76 -9.60
N ARG A 109 -15.49 16.51 -9.72
CA ARG A 109 -14.42 15.96 -8.87
C ARG A 109 -13.05 16.58 -9.19
N LYS A 110 -12.78 16.87 -10.47
CA LYS A 110 -11.59 17.66 -10.88
C LYS A 110 -11.60 19.06 -10.26
N ARG A 111 -12.75 19.73 -10.23
CA ARG A 111 -12.89 21.06 -9.59
C ARG A 111 -12.54 21.01 -8.10
N ARG A 112 -13.03 20.01 -7.37
CA ARG A 112 -12.67 19.82 -5.96
C ARG A 112 -11.18 19.53 -5.76
N ALA A 113 -10.57 18.75 -6.66
CA ALA A 113 -9.12 18.50 -6.62
C ALA A 113 -8.31 19.78 -6.88
N ARG A 114 -8.78 20.64 -7.79
CA ARG A 114 -8.21 21.96 -8.06
C ARG A 114 -8.23 22.88 -6.84
N GLU A 115 -9.32 22.88 -6.08
CA GLU A 115 -9.41 23.68 -4.84
C GLU A 115 -8.32 23.30 -3.82
N LYS A 116 -7.84 22.05 -3.85
CA LYS A 116 -6.78 21.55 -2.96
C LYS A 116 -5.37 21.81 -3.49
N TYR A 117 -5.12 21.55 -4.77
CA TYR A 117 -3.78 21.54 -5.35
C TYR A 117 -3.48 22.73 -6.27
N GLY A 118 -4.45 23.61 -6.50
CA GLY A 118 -4.34 24.68 -7.49
C GLY A 118 -4.49 24.19 -8.93
N ASP A 119 -4.02 25.02 -9.86
CA ASP A 119 -4.13 24.84 -11.31
C ASP A 119 -2.82 24.44 -11.99
N SER A 120 -1.84 23.98 -11.22
CA SER A 120 -0.48 23.72 -11.69
C SER A 120 -0.11 22.24 -11.58
N CYS A 121 0.82 21.80 -12.42
CA CYS A 121 1.37 20.45 -12.38
C CYS A 121 2.15 20.23 -11.08
N ILE A 122 1.88 19.15 -10.35
CA ILE A 122 2.52 18.85 -9.06
C ILE A 122 4.06 18.65 -9.11
N LEU A 123 4.65 18.53 -10.30
CA LEU A 123 6.08 18.27 -10.50
C LEU A 123 6.86 19.47 -11.07
N CYS A 124 6.19 20.42 -11.73
CA CYS A 124 6.89 21.48 -12.45
C CYS A 124 6.16 22.82 -12.44
N ASP A 125 5.06 22.92 -11.69
CA ASP A 125 4.25 24.13 -11.50
C ASP A 125 3.77 24.80 -12.81
N SER A 126 3.76 24.07 -13.92
CA SER A 126 3.20 24.53 -15.20
C SER A 126 1.68 24.41 -15.16
N ASP A 127 0.98 25.41 -15.68
CA ASP A 127 -0.48 25.47 -15.76
C ASP A 127 -1.03 24.89 -17.09
N ASP A 128 -0.16 24.38 -17.96
CA ASP A 128 -0.53 23.93 -19.30
C ASP A 128 -1.18 22.53 -19.28
N GLU A 129 -2.40 22.44 -19.82
CA GLU A 129 -3.15 21.19 -20.04
C GLU A 129 -3.17 20.21 -18.84
N ILE A 130 -3.67 20.68 -17.70
CA ILE A 130 -3.74 19.86 -16.49
C ILE A 130 -4.77 18.71 -16.60
N GLY A 131 -4.24 17.49 -16.52
CA GLY A 131 -4.97 16.27 -16.24
C GLY A 131 -4.92 15.92 -14.75
N TYR A 132 -5.80 15.00 -14.32
CA TYR A 132 -5.79 14.47 -12.96
C TYR A 132 -5.55 12.96 -13.00
N VAL A 133 -4.66 12.50 -12.11
CA VAL A 133 -4.33 11.09 -11.92
C VAL A 133 -4.75 10.70 -10.51
N ARG A 134 -5.20 9.44 -10.34
CA ARG A 134 -5.47 8.91 -9.02
C ARG A 134 -4.17 8.50 -8.33
N ILE A 135 -3.92 8.93 -7.09
CA ILE A 135 -2.79 8.45 -6.30
C ILE A 135 -2.90 6.93 -6.12
N VAL A 136 -4.08 6.48 -5.68
CA VAL A 136 -4.41 5.08 -5.45
C VAL A 136 -5.27 4.60 -6.61
N PRO A 137 -4.89 3.52 -7.31
CA PRO A 137 -5.62 3.07 -8.48
C PRO A 137 -6.96 2.40 -8.09
N PRO A 138 -7.96 2.39 -8.99
CA PRO A 138 -9.29 1.83 -8.71
C PRO A 138 -9.29 0.37 -8.28
N LYS A 139 -8.29 -0.40 -8.72
CA LYS A 139 -8.11 -1.82 -8.34
C LYS A 139 -7.93 -2.02 -6.83
N PHE A 140 -7.53 -0.99 -6.09
CA PHE A 140 -7.42 -1.00 -4.62
C PHE A 140 -8.44 -0.04 -3.99
N TRP A 141 -9.63 0.09 -4.59
CA TRP A 141 -10.70 0.98 -4.14
C TRP A 141 -10.36 2.49 -4.15
N GLY A 142 -9.24 2.88 -4.78
CA GLY A 142 -8.85 4.27 -4.88
C GLY A 142 -9.93 5.15 -5.51
N ILE A 143 -10.47 6.08 -4.71
CA ILE A 143 -11.64 6.88 -5.09
C ILE A 143 -11.30 7.89 -6.19
N ALA A 144 -12.27 8.28 -7.00
CA ALA A 144 -12.12 9.29 -8.04
C ALA A 144 -12.29 10.73 -7.54
N ASP A 145 -12.12 11.00 -6.24
CA ASP A 145 -12.41 12.31 -5.63
C ASP A 145 -11.14 13.04 -5.16
N ALA A 146 -11.29 14.31 -4.80
CA ALA A 146 -10.20 15.24 -4.49
C ALA A 146 -9.09 14.70 -3.56
N PRO A 147 -9.38 13.94 -2.48
CA PRO A 147 -8.32 13.39 -1.64
C PRO A 147 -7.35 12.46 -2.38
N ASN A 148 -7.81 11.78 -3.42
CA ASN A 148 -7.05 10.81 -4.20
C ASN A 148 -6.69 11.30 -5.60
N LEU A 149 -6.93 12.57 -5.94
CA LEU A 149 -6.62 13.12 -7.25
C LEU A 149 -5.50 14.16 -7.19
N VAL A 150 -4.55 14.05 -8.10
CA VAL A 150 -3.38 14.93 -8.20
C VAL A 150 -3.21 15.47 -9.62
N PRO A 151 -2.87 16.77 -9.78
CA PRO A 151 -2.74 17.41 -11.08
C PRO A 151 -1.40 17.13 -11.76
N PHE A 152 -1.44 16.88 -13.08
CA PHE A 152 -0.26 16.71 -13.93
C PHE A 152 -0.46 17.39 -15.28
N CYS A 153 0.56 18.06 -15.79
CA CYS A 153 0.59 18.49 -17.19
C CYS A 153 0.76 17.28 -18.13
N SER A 154 0.50 17.50 -19.42
CA SER A 154 0.57 16.45 -20.45
C SER A 154 1.95 15.78 -20.54
N THR A 155 3.03 16.52 -20.29
CA THR A 155 4.43 16.02 -20.28
C THR A 155 4.72 15.10 -19.10
N HIS A 156 4.25 15.47 -17.90
CA HIS A 156 4.57 14.76 -16.65
C HIS A 156 3.54 13.71 -16.23
N LYS A 157 2.42 13.63 -16.94
CA LYS A 157 1.37 12.66 -16.65
C LYS A 157 1.92 11.23 -16.68
N PRO A 158 1.92 10.49 -15.55
CA PRO A 158 2.47 9.14 -15.50
C PRO A 158 1.62 8.18 -16.35
N ARG A 159 2.31 7.29 -17.07
CA ARG A 159 1.67 6.11 -17.70
C ARG A 159 1.43 5.01 -16.68
N HIS A 160 2.35 4.88 -15.75
CA HIS A 160 2.28 3.98 -14.60
C HIS A 160 2.82 4.71 -13.38
N HIS A 161 2.26 4.43 -12.21
CA HIS A 161 2.74 4.99 -10.97
C HIS A 161 2.64 3.97 -9.84
N VAL A 162 3.45 4.20 -8.82
CA VAL A 162 3.45 3.45 -7.57
C VAL A 162 2.90 4.37 -6.49
N PHE A 163 2.19 3.80 -5.51
CA PHE A 163 1.91 4.49 -4.26
C PHE A 163 2.57 3.69 -3.13
N LEU A 164 3.15 4.35 -2.14
CA LEU A 164 3.77 3.77 -0.97
C LEU A 164 3.08 4.34 0.25
N ASP A 165 2.51 3.48 1.07
CA ASP A 165 1.86 3.88 2.32
C ASP A 165 2.89 3.81 3.43
N ILE A 166 3.20 4.95 4.04
CA ILE A 166 4.22 5.02 5.09
C ILE A 166 3.84 4.21 6.33
N SER A 167 2.54 4.07 6.59
CA SER A 167 2.03 3.20 7.66
C SER A 167 2.22 1.70 7.37
N TYR A 168 2.72 1.35 6.18
CA TYR A 168 2.85 -0.03 5.75
C TYR A 168 4.16 -0.32 4.97
N PRO A 169 5.30 -0.51 5.68
CA PRO A 169 6.61 -0.72 5.04
C PRO A 169 6.68 -1.99 4.18
N GLY A 170 5.71 -2.91 4.32
CA GLY A 170 5.56 -4.12 3.51
C GLY A 170 5.70 -3.88 1.99
N LYS A 171 5.12 -2.78 1.50
CA LYS A 171 5.21 -2.41 0.08
C LYS A 171 6.54 -1.76 -0.27
N TRP A 172 7.15 -1.03 0.66
CA TRP A 172 8.41 -0.31 0.45
C TRP A 172 9.59 -1.26 0.21
N MET A 173 9.66 -2.38 0.94
CA MET A 173 10.75 -3.36 0.74
C MET A 173 10.72 -4.07 -0.62
N ARG A 174 9.60 -4.01 -1.34
CA ARG A 174 9.51 -4.55 -2.71
C ARG A 174 10.13 -3.61 -3.73
N PHE A 175 10.39 -2.38 -3.32
CA PHE A 175 10.97 -1.34 -4.13
C PHE A 175 12.16 -0.70 -3.41
N PRO A 176 13.17 -1.49 -2.97
CA PRO A 176 14.29 -0.99 -2.19
C PRO A 176 15.10 0.07 -2.95
N ASP A 177 15.05 0.01 -4.29
CA ASP A 177 15.76 0.94 -5.17
C ASP A 177 14.95 2.21 -5.51
N LEU A 178 13.73 2.37 -4.97
CA LEU A 178 12.91 3.57 -5.19
C LEU A 178 13.16 4.62 -4.11
N VAL A 179 12.96 4.25 -2.85
CA VAL A 179 13.10 5.14 -1.70
C VAL A 179 13.54 4.31 -0.51
N ASP A 180 14.60 4.74 0.19
CA ASP A 180 14.94 4.17 1.49
C ASP A 180 13.86 4.57 2.49
N TRP A 181 13.01 3.61 2.85
CA TRP A 181 11.87 3.86 3.71
C TRP A 181 12.29 4.34 5.10
N LYS A 182 13.41 3.85 5.65
CA LYS A 182 13.85 4.24 6.99
C LYS A 182 14.33 5.69 6.96
N ALA A 183 15.22 5.99 6.01
CA ALA A 183 15.74 7.34 5.85
C ALA A 183 14.60 8.35 5.58
N TYR A 184 13.63 7.97 4.74
CA TYR A 184 12.47 8.80 4.47
C TYR A 184 11.59 8.99 5.70
N THR A 185 11.23 7.92 6.41
CA THR A 185 10.40 7.99 7.62
C THR A 185 11.06 8.82 8.72
N SER A 186 12.38 8.67 8.94
CA SER A 186 13.13 9.49 9.88
C SER A 186 13.11 10.97 9.48
N SER A 187 13.37 11.29 8.21
CA SER A 187 13.35 12.68 7.74
C SER A 187 11.94 13.30 7.83
N LEU A 188 10.89 12.54 7.48
CA LEU A 188 9.51 13.01 7.61
C LEU A 188 9.16 13.28 9.07
N LYS A 189 9.58 12.41 10.00
CA LYS A 189 9.38 12.62 11.43
C LYS A 189 10.03 13.91 11.89
N GLU A 190 11.30 14.14 11.55
CA GLU A 190 12.03 15.36 11.89
C GLU A 190 11.31 16.60 11.37
N GLN A 191 10.88 16.61 10.10
CA GLN A 191 10.12 17.71 9.52
C GLN A 191 8.79 17.98 10.26
N LEU A 192 8.09 16.92 10.68
CA LEU A 192 6.85 17.06 11.44
C LEU A 192 7.10 17.61 12.85
N LEU A 193 8.17 17.18 13.51
CA LEU A 193 8.59 17.71 14.81
C LEU A 193 8.97 19.20 14.71
N GLU A 194 9.75 19.57 13.69
CA GLU A 194 10.12 20.97 13.41
C GLU A 194 8.89 21.85 13.12
N ALA A 195 7.86 21.27 12.49
CA ALA A 195 6.58 21.93 12.25
C ALA A 195 5.65 21.97 13.49
N GLY A 196 6.08 21.44 14.64
CA GLY A 196 5.34 21.49 15.90
C GLY A 196 4.27 20.40 16.07
N HIS A 197 4.38 19.28 15.35
CA HIS A 197 3.48 18.13 15.48
C HIS A 197 3.92 17.11 16.55
N GLU A 198 4.68 17.55 17.55
CA GLU A 198 5.15 16.72 18.67
C GLU A 198 3.96 16.12 19.45
N GLY A 199 4.07 14.83 19.81
CA GLY A 199 3.03 14.10 20.56
C GLY A 199 1.73 13.86 19.78
N THR A 200 1.75 13.98 18.45
CA THR A 200 0.62 13.56 17.63
C THR A 200 0.65 12.06 17.39
N ALA A 201 -0.51 11.41 17.40
CA ALA A 201 -0.64 9.97 17.16
C ALA A 201 0.01 9.50 15.83
N PHE A 202 0.17 10.40 14.85
CA PHE A 202 0.89 10.07 13.62
C PHE A 202 2.41 10.06 13.82
N VAL A 203 2.98 11.02 14.56
CA VAL A 203 4.41 11.02 14.91
C VAL A 203 4.76 9.82 15.79
N ASP A 204 3.93 9.51 16.78
CA ASP A 204 4.10 8.32 17.63
C ASP A 204 4.10 7.03 16.79
N HIS A 205 3.21 6.95 15.79
CA HIS A 205 3.19 5.83 14.85
C HIS A 205 4.46 5.75 13.97
N LEU A 206 5.05 6.87 13.56
CA LEU A 206 6.33 6.86 12.85
C LEU A 206 7.46 6.37 13.76
N ASP A 207 7.41 6.69 15.05
CA ASP A 207 8.35 6.19 16.05
C ASP A 207 8.26 4.68 16.21
N GLU A 208 7.05 4.16 16.42
CA GLU A 208 6.80 2.72 16.46
C GLU A 208 7.33 2.03 15.20
N LEU A 209 7.09 2.59 14.01
CA LEU A 209 7.57 2.04 12.74
C LEU A 209 9.10 2.02 12.65
N LEU A 210 9.78 3.05 13.12
CA LEU A 210 11.24 3.14 13.10
C LEU A 210 11.88 2.16 14.11
N GLU A 211 11.26 1.99 15.28
CA GLU A 211 11.68 1.01 16.28
C GLU A 211 11.47 -0.43 15.80
N VAL A 212 10.28 -0.71 15.27
CA VAL A 212 9.90 -2.02 14.71
C VAL A 212 10.70 -2.35 13.45
N GLY A 213 11.12 -1.33 12.70
CA GLY A 213 11.92 -1.44 11.48
C GLY A 213 13.24 -2.20 11.62
N GLN A 214 13.68 -2.52 12.83
CA GLN A 214 14.81 -3.44 13.07
C GLN A 214 14.49 -4.89 12.72
N VAL A 215 13.21 -5.28 12.69
CA VAL A 215 12.74 -6.56 12.17
C VAL A 215 12.38 -6.35 10.71
N PRO A 216 13.00 -7.04 9.74
CA PRO A 216 12.55 -6.94 8.35
C PRO A 216 11.09 -7.38 8.33
N PRO A 217 10.14 -6.55 7.86
CA PRO A 217 8.77 -7.01 7.73
C PRO A 217 8.76 -8.12 6.67
N ARG A 218 8.88 -9.37 7.10
CA ARG A 218 8.63 -10.52 6.22
C ARG A 218 7.14 -10.65 5.89
N ASP A 219 6.36 -9.67 6.31
CA ASP A 219 5.03 -9.92 6.80
C ASP A 219 4.11 -8.70 6.54
N PRO A 220 3.19 -8.80 5.56
CA PRO A 220 2.10 -7.85 5.35
C PRO A 220 0.95 -7.97 6.41
N TYR A 221 1.24 -8.50 7.59
CA TYR A 221 0.31 -8.84 8.68
C TYR A 221 0.74 -8.28 10.06
N TRP A 222 1.76 -7.42 10.13
CA TRP A 222 2.24 -6.80 11.38
C TRP A 222 1.13 -6.06 12.17
N LEU A 223 0.16 -5.47 11.47
CA LEU A 223 -0.96 -4.75 12.11
C LEU A 223 -1.98 -5.67 12.83
N ALA A 224 -2.08 -6.95 12.46
CA ALA A 224 -3.06 -7.85 13.10
C ALA A 224 -2.69 -8.18 14.55
N LYS A 225 -1.40 -8.15 14.90
CA LYS A 225 -0.93 -8.37 16.28
C LYS A 225 -1.11 -7.15 17.18
N ASN A 226 -0.90 -5.95 16.65
CA ASN A 226 -0.80 -4.75 17.49
C ASN A 226 -2.12 -4.00 17.66
N VAL A 227 -3.15 -4.30 16.86
CA VAL A 227 -4.49 -3.69 17.01
C VAL A 227 -5.32 -4.36 18.12
N GLU A 228 -5.11 -5.65 18.40
CA GLU A 228 -5.74 -6.31 19.56
C GLU A 228 -5.13 -5.81 20.88
N ASP A 229 -3.81 -5.62 20.94
CA ASP A 229 -3.12 -5.14 22.16
C ASP A 229 -3.43 -3.66 22.49
N THR A 230 -3.77 -2.81 21.52
CA THR A 230 -4.16 -1.40 21.79
C THR A 230 -5.61 -1.25 22.24
N LEU A 231 -6.49 -2.20 21.91
CA LEU A 231 -7.89 -2.17 22.35
C LEU A 231 -8.08 -2.80 23.74
N ASP A 232 -7.27 -3.78 24.12
CA ASP A 232 -7.29 -4.38 25.47
C ASP A 232 -6.51 -3.57 26.52
N ALA A 233 -5.59 -2.67 26.12
CA ALA A 233 -4.94 -1.73 27.03
C ALA A 233 -5.86 -0.57 27.50
N SER A 234 -7.13 -0.59 27.07
CA SER A 234 -8.15 0.43 27.40
C SER A 234 -9.24 -0.08 28.37
N GLN A 235 -9.02 -1.20 29.06
CA GLN A 235 -9.90 -1.69 30.15
C GLN A 235 -9.25 -1.57 31.52
#